data_AF-A0AAV3QCP6-F1
#
_entry.id   AF-A0AAV3QCP6-F1
#
_cell.length_a   1.000
_cell.length_b   1.000
_cell.length_c   1.000
_cell.angle_alpha   90.00
_cell.angle_beta   90.00
_cell.angle_gamma   90.00
#
_symmetry.space_group_name_H-M   'P 1'
#
loop_
_entity.id
_entity.type
_entity.pdbx_description
1 polymer ?
#
loop_
_entity_poly.entity_id
_entity_poly.type
_entity_poly.pdbx_seq_one_letter_code
_entity_poly.pdbx_strand_id
1 'polypeptide(L)'
;MIPKLPEKISNLIMPVMDQLLSYWKKSLMNAETKDRLMVRHPELVNEITISIVDMFMELHSHSYSMFRFLCERVLSARLLAIIVRAEGVLTGYAVNEVHKLVLKFMYNQHFKYNLGKFFMTNYSEILKHAMRFVQKFATKIITDPILATPLVDECNGLSILFDSLEHVFSTCAGEDNILQVSKLTDWNNATFMVLKHIRLFMSHSKVTKYMLHDKGGILRSWMKLLSFVQGMNPLKRQKSIHIEEANTNVSLPFSLSLSIAKINSLLVAGAFANINNFEDQDNVRHWKVSRLSGESSSIFSSSLVQLTHECMMALEDWFRVENKEWGILWSRFRVENKEWTINTNIYENLW
;
A
#
# COMPACT_ATOMS: atom_id res chain seq x y z
N MET A 1 10.02 -29.83 8.81
CA MET A 1 9.80 -30.07 7.37
C MET A 1 8.50 -30.82 7.21
N ILE A 2 7.53 -30.30 6.46
CA ILE A 2 6.21 -30.95 6.32
C ILE A 2 6.23 -31.89 5.10
N PRO A 3 5.79 -33.16 5.24
CA PRO A 3 5.90 -34.15 4.16
C PRO A 3 5.09 -33.75 2.93
N LYS A 4 5.68 -34.00 1.76
CA LYS A 4 4.99 -33.92 0.47
C LYS A 4 3.95 -35.03 0.36
N LEU A 5 2.99 -34.86 -0.55
CA LEU A 5 2.05 -35.93 -0.87
C LEU A 5 2.84 -37.16 -1.38
N PRO A 6 2.50 -38.39 -0.96
CA PRO A 6 3.18 -39.60 -1.44
C PRO A 6 3.22 -39.64 -2.98
N GLU A 7 4.38 -39.99 -3.53
CA GLU A 7 4.65 -39.87 -4.98
C GLU A 7 3.66 -40.67 -5.83
N LYS A 8 3.29 -41.87 -5.38
CA LYS A 8 2.26 -42.70 -6.04
C LYS A 8 0.93 -41.98 -6.16
N ILE A 9 0.48 -41.30 -5.10
CA ILE A 9 -0.79 -40.56 -5.09
C ILE A 9 -0.66 -39.28 -5.94
N SER A 10 0.46 -38.57 -5.80
CA SER A 10 0.74 -37.37 -6.59
C SER A 10 0.71 -37.67 -8.09
N ASN A 11 1.37 -38.75 -8.54
CA ASN A 11 1.45 -39.12 -9.95
C ASN A 11 0.08 -39.53 -10.54
N LEU A 12 -0.83 -40.05 -9.71
CA LEU A 12 -2.19 -40.39 -10.13
C LEU A 12 -3.09 -39.15 -10.24
N ILE A 13 -3.02 -38.24 -9.27
CA ILE A 13 -3.95 -37.10 -9.17
C ILE A 13 -3.49 -35.93 -10.04
N MET A 14 -2.18 -35.74 -10.20
CA MET A 14 -1.60 -34.58 -10.90
C MET A 14 -2.12 -34.39 -12.32
N PRO A 15 -2.19 -35.40 -13.22
CA PRO A 15 -2.69 -35.20 -14.57
C PRO A 15 -4.14 -34.71 -14.61
N VAL A 16 -4.98 -35.28 -13.74
CA VAL A 16 -6.40 -34.91 -13.61
C VAL A 16 -6.53 -33.46 -13.14
N MET A 17 -5.76 -33.08 -12.12
CA MET A 17 -5.75 -31.72 -11.59
C MET A 17 -5.22 -30.70 -12.59
N ASP A 18 -4.16 -31.02 -13.32
CA ASP A 18 -3.57 -30.12 -14.31
C ASP A 18 -4.55 -29.88 -15.47
N GLN A 19 -5.28 -30.92 -15.90
CA GLN A 19 -6.32 -30.79 -16.91
C GLN A 19 -7.54 -30.00 -16.42
N LEU A 20 -7.99 -30.25 -15.17
CA LEU A 20 -9.07 -29.50 -14.53
C LEU A 20 -8.72 -28.01 -14.42
N LEU A 21 -7.53 -27.68 -13.90
CA LEU A 21 -7.06 -26.31 -13.73
C LEU A 21 -6.87 -25.61 -15.09
N SER A 22 -6.39 -26.33 -16.10
CA SER A 22 -6.28 -25.82 -17.47
C SER A 22 -7.65 -25.50 -18.06
N TYR A 23 -8.64 -26.37 -17.85
CA TYR A 23 -10.01 -26.14 -18.27
C TYR A 23 -10.62 -24.93 -17.55
N TRP A 24 -10.48 -24.85 -16.23
CA TRP A 24 -10.96 -23.72 -15.43
C TRP A 24 -10.34 -22.40 -15.89
N LYS A 25 -9.02 -22.39 -16.09
CA LYS A 25 -8.29 -21.23 -16.63
C LYS A 25 -8.86 -20.76 -17.95
N LYS A 26 -9.06 -21.67 -18.91
CA LYS A 26 -9.63 -21.34 -20.23
C LYS A 26 -11.04 -20.79 -20.11
N SER A 27 -11.86 -21.40 -19.25
CA SER A 27 -13.22 -20.93 -18.98
C SER A 27 -13.24 -19.48 -18.47
N LEU A 28 -12.40 -19.16 -17.50
CA LEU A 28 -12.30 -17.80 -16.95
C LEU A 28 -11.75 -16.79 -17.97
N MET A 29 -10.70 -17.14 -18.72
CA MET A 29 -10.13 -16.26 -19.76
C MET A 29 -11.14 -15.95 -20.88
N ASN A 30 -11.95 -16.94 -21.28
CA ASN A 30 -12.99 -16.75 -22.28
C ASN A 30 -14.10 -15.81 -21.80
N ALA A 31 -14.36 -15.77 -20.49
CA ALA A 31 -15.31 -14.86 -19.89
C ALA A 31 -14.73 -13.45 -19.66
N GLU A 32 -13.41 -13.32 -19.48
CA GLU A 32 -12.71 -12.01 -19.38
C GLU A 32 -12.63 -11.29 -20.74
N THR A 33 -12.50 -12.03 -21.85
CA THR A 33 -12.24 -11.48 -23.20
C THR A 33 -13.48 -11.14 -24.03
N LYS A 34 -14.67 -11.63 -23.65
CA LYS A 34 -15.90 -11.37 -24.39
C LYS A 34 -16.71 -10.27 -23.72
N ASP A 35 -17.12 -9.30 -24.52
CA ASP A 35 -18.17 -8.36 -24.15
C ASP A 35 -19.36 -9.17 -23.62
N ARG A 36 -19.86 -8.81 -22.43
CA ARG A 36 -20.76 -9.65 -21.60
C ARG A 36 -22.03 -10.12 -22.32
N LEU A 37 -22.32 -9.52 -23.48
CA LEU A 37 -23.42 -9.81 -24.39
C LEU A 37 -23.26 -11.09 -25.24
N MET A 38 -22.04 -11.64 -25.38
CA MET A 38 -21.76 -12.81 -26.24
C MET A 38 -21.27 -14.07 -25.51
N VAL A 39 -21.19 -14.04 -24.17
CA VAL A 39 -20.99 -15.26 -23.38
C VAL A 39 -22.32 -16.00 -23.34
N ARG A 40 -22.45 -17.11 -24.10
CA ARG A 40 -23.71 -17.86 -24.18
C ARG A 40 -24.26 -18.31 -22.82
N HIS A 41 -23.40 -18.50 -21.80
CA HIS A 41 -23.77 -18.91 -20.45
C HIS A 41 -22.78 -18.40 -19.37
N PRO A 42 -22.88 -17.15 -18.88
CA PRO A 42 -22.04 -16.66 -17.78
C PRO A 42 -22.25 -17.44 -16.46
N GLU A 43 -23.43 -18.04 -16.31
CA GLU A 43 -23.80 -18.93 -15.20
C GLU A 43 -22.90 -20.18 -15.14
N LEU A 44 -22.57 -20.76 -16.30
CA LEU A 44 -21.73 -21.96 -16.38
C LEU A 44 -20.33 -21.73 -15.81
N VAL A 45 -19.75 -20.54 -16.01
CA VAL A 45 -18.42 -20.20 -15.47
C VAL A 45 -18.46 -20.07 -13.95
N ASN A 46 -19.55 -19.54 -13.40
CA ASN A 46 -19.78 -19.49 -11.96
C ASN A 46 -19.93 -20.90 -11.39
N GLU A 47 -20.77 -21.74 -12.01
CA GLU A 47 -20.98 -23.14 -11.57
C GLU A 47 -19.69 -23.95 -11.59
N ILE A 48 -18.93 -23.91 -12.69
CA ILE A 48 -17.62 -24.57 -12.79
C ILE A 48 -16.69 -24.08 -11.67
N THR A 49 -16.67 -22.77 -11.43
CA THR A 49 -15.82 -22.18 -10.38
C THR A 49 -16.24 -22.66 -9.00
N ILE A 50 -17.54 -22.66 -8.69
CA ILE A 50 -18.07 -23.12 -7.41
C ILE A 50 -17.72 -24.59 -7.21
N SER A 51 -17.99 -25.46 -8.19
CA SER A 51 -17.67 -26.89 -8.09
C SER A 51 -16.19 -27.17 -7.87
N ILE A 52 -15.30 -26.41 -8.53
CA ILE A 52 -13.85 -26.55 -8.33
C ILE A 52 -13.44 -26.05 -6.94
N VAL A 53 -13.99 -24.91 -6.50
CA VAL A 53 -13.72 -24.39 -5.15
C VAL A 53 -14.19 -25.40 -4.11
N ASP A 54 -15.40 -25.94 -4.22
CA ASP A 54 -15.95 -26.93 -3.29
C ASP A 54 -15.09 -28.20 -3.25
N MET A 55 -14.69 -28.72 -4.42
CA MET A 55 -13.76 -29.83 -4.50
C MET A 55 -12.43 -29.53 -3.80
N PHE A 56 -11.88 -28.32 -3.94
CA PHE A 56 -10.64 -27.94 -3.26
C PHE A 56 -10.86 -27.77 -1.76
N MET A 57 -12.04 -27.29 -1.37
CA MET A 57 -12.46 -27.17 0.01
C MET A 57 -12.60 -28.56 0.68
N GLU A 58 -13.09 -29.55 -0.04
CA GLU A 58 -13.15 -30.93 0.42
C GLU A 58 -11.76 -31.56 0.48
N LEU A 59 -10.99 -31.51 -0.62
CA LEU A 59 -9.67 -32.14 -0.71
C LEU A 59 -8.66 -31.57 0.30
N HIS A 60 -8.67 -30.26 0.58
CA HIS A 60 -7.73 -29.71 1.56
C HIS A 60 -7.99 -30.22 2.99
N SER A 61 -9.23 -30.61 3.30
CA SER A 61 -9.62 -31.04 4.65
C SER A 61 -9.03 -32.42 5.02
N HIS A 62 -8.64 -33.20 4.01
CA HIS A 62 -8.15 -34.57 4.19
C HIS A 62 -6.73 -34.64 4.77
N SER A 63 -5.82 -33.75 4.35
CA SER A 63 -4.46 -33.68 4.90
C SER A 63 -3.74 -32.38 4.53
N TYR A 64 -2.76 -31.98 5.35
CA TYR A 64 -1.89 -30.85 5.01
C TYR A 64 -1.07 -31.10 3.73
N SER A 65 -0.63 -32.33 3.49
CA SER A 65 0.11 -32.67 2.26
C SER A 65 -0.73 -32.47 1.01
N MET A 66 -2.03 -32.81 1.06
CA MET A 66 -2.98 -32.51 -0.02
C MET A 66 -3.20 -31.00 -0.16
N PHE A 67 -3.42 -30.28 0.95
CA PHE A 67 -3.55 -28.83 0.93
C PHE A 67 -2.34 -28.13 0.28
N ARG A 68 -1.13 -28.54 0.66
CA ARG A 68 0.12 -28.05 0.05
C ARG A 68 0.18 -28.37 -1.45
N PHE A 69 -0.17 -29.59 -1.84
CA PHE A 69 -0.20 -30.00 -3.24
C PHE A 69 -1.16 -29.13 -4.07
N LEU A 70 -2.38 -28.87 -3.58
CA LEU A 70 -3.36 -28.00 -4.25
C LEU A 70 -2.83 -26.57 -4.43
N CYS A 71 -2.21 -26.01 -3.39
CA CYS A 71 -1.57 -24.69 -3.48
C CYS A 71 -0.50 -24.65 -4.57
N GLU A 72 0.40 -25.65 -4.60
CA GLU A 72 1.46 -25.75 -5.60
C GLU A 72 0.89 -25.92 -7.02
N ARG A 73 -0.21 -26.66 -7.20
CA ARG A 73 -0.88 -26.82 -8.50
C ARG A 73 -1.50 -25.51 -9.00
N VAL A 74 -2.20 -24.76 -8.14
CA VAL A 74 -2.79 -23.46 -8.52
C VAL A 74 -1.71 -22.45 -8.94
N LEU A 75 -0.57 -22.42 -8.23
CA LEU A 75 0.58 -21.60 -8.61
C LEU A 75 1.17 -22.06 -9.95
N SER A 76 1.37 -23.37 -10.13
CA SER A 76 1.94 -23.95 -11.36
C SER A 76 1.06 -23.68 -12.59
N ALA A 77 -0.27 -23.69 -12.43
CA ALA A 77 -1.22 -23.35 -13.48
C ALA A 77 -1.27 -21.84 -13.81
N ARG A 78 -0.54 -20.99 -13.06
CA ARG A 78 -0.51 -19.53 -13.18
C ARG A 78 -1.91 -18.93 -13.08
N LEU A 79 -2.68 -19.36 -12.09
CA LEU A 79 -4.06 -18.93 -11.88
C LEU A 79 -4.21 -17.68 -11.02
N LEU A 80 -3.16 -17.23 -10.32
CA LEU A 80 -3.21 -16.09 -9.41
C LEU A 80 -3.81 -14.84 -10.07
N ALA A 81 -3.38 -14.50 -11.29
CA ALA A 81 -3.87 -13.32 -11.99
C ALA A 81 -5.38 -13.33 -12.20
N ILE A 82 -5.91 -14.50 -12.53
CA ILE A 82 -7.33 -14.69 -12.83
C ILE A 82 -8.14 -14.74 -11.53
N ILE A 83 -7.62 -15.42 -10.51
CA ILE A 83 -8.24 -15.53 -9.17
C ILE A 83 -8.36 -14.15 -8.51
N VAL A 84 -7.31 -13.34 -8.59
CA VAL A 84 -7.31 -11.98 -8.01
C VAL A 84 -8.28 -11.06 -8.75
N ARG A 85 -8.40 -11.22 -10.09
CA ARG A 85 -9.34 -10.45 -10.91
C ARG A 85 -10.71 -11.11 -11.07
N ALA A 86 -11.03 -12.10 -10.22
CA ALA A 86 -12.27 -12.87 -10.30
C ALA A 86 -13.52 -11.98 -10.29
N GLU A 87 -13.48 -10.81 -9.64
CA GLU A 87 -14.57 -9.83 -9.62
C GLU A 87 -14.96 -9.26 -10.99
N GLY A 88 -14.02 -9.20 -11.94
CA GLY A 88 -14.31 -8.75 -13.30
C GLY A 88 -15.10 -9.81 -14.11
N VAL A 89 -14.95 -11.08 -13.72
CA VAL A 89 -15.36 -12.26 -14.51
C VAL A 89 -16.55 -13.00 -13.90
N LEU A 90 -16.60 -13.11 -12.57
CA LEU A 90 -17.56 -13.91 -11.81
C LEU A 90 -18.63 -13.04 -11.14
N THR A 91 -19.74 -13.68 -10.77
CA THR A 91 -20.84 -13.01 -10.04
C THR A 91 -20.76 -13.24 -8.53
N GLY A 92 -21.54 -12.47 -7.77
CA GLY A 92 -21.38 -12.24 -6.33
C GLY A 92 -21.09 -13.48 -5.48
N TYR A 93 -21.85 -14.57 -5.66
CA TYR A 93 -21.65 -15.80 -4.88
C TYR A 93 -20.34 -16.52 -5.26
N ALA A 94 -20.07 -16.73 -6.55
CA ALA A 94 -18.85 -17.38 -7.01
C ALA A 94 -17.59 -16.59 -6.61
N VAL A 95 -17.61 -15.26 -6.67
CA VAL A 95 -16.52 -14.41 -6.15
C VAL A 95 -16.28 -14.66 -4.66
N ASN A 96 -17.35 -14.78 -3.87
CA ASN A 96 -17.22 -15.02 -2.44
C ASN A 96 -16.58 -16.38 -2.15
N GLU A 97 -16.92 -17.43 -2.90
CA GLU A 97 -16.29 -18.75 -2.79
C GLU A 97 -14.81 -18.70 -3.17
N VAL A 98 -14.45 -18.03 -4.27
CA VAL A 98 -13.04 -17.81 -4.62
C VAL A 98 -12.29 -17.07 -3.51
N HIS A 99 -12.89 -16.03 -2.92
CA HIS A 99 -12.29 -15.33 -1.79
C HIS A 99 -12.14 -16.23 -0.55
N LYS A 100 -13.07 -17.14 -0.28
CA LYS A 100 -12.91 -18.12 0.81
C LYS A 100 -11.75 -19.06 0.53
N LEU A 101 -11.61 -19.53 -0.71
CA LEU A 101 -10.49 -20.37 -1.14
C LEU A 101 -9.15 -19.64 -0.95
N VAL A 102 -9.03 -18.39 -1.40
CA VAL A 102 -7.80 -17.58 -1.23
C VAL A 102 -7.45 -17.40 0.24
N LEU A 103 -8.44 -17.11 1.10
CA LEU A 103 -8.23 -17.03 2.55
C LEU A 103 -7.69 -18.34 3.11
N LYS A 104 -8.20 -19.48 2.64
CA LYS A 104 -7.71 -20.78 3.08
C LYS A 104 -6.30 -21.05 2.56
N PHE A 105 -6.00 -20.67 1.32
CA PHE A 105 -4.69 -20.91 0.72
C PHE A 105 -3.60 -20.01 1.33
N MET A 106 -3.95 -18.84 1.86
CA MET A 106 -3.02 -17.99 2.61
C MET A 106 -2.43 -18.65 3.87
N TYR A 107 -2.99 -19.76 4.39
CA TYR A 107 -2.33 -20.53 5.45
C TYR A 107 -1.07 -21.27 4.96
N ASN A 108 -0.93 -21.49 3.64
CA ASN A 108 0.29 -22.00 3.05
C ASN A 108 1.26 -20.84 2.79
N GLN A 109 2.44 -20.87 3.42
CA GLN A 109 3.41 -19.78 3.31
C GLN A 109 3.93 -19.57 1.87
N HIS A 110 4.10 -20.64 1.09
CA HIS A 110 4.56 -20.54 -0.29
C HIS A 110 3.50 -19.88 -1.18
N PHE A 111 2.23 -20.25 -1.02
CA PHE A 111 1.13 -19.57 -1.70
C PHE A 111 1.02 -18.11 -1.29
N LYS A 112 1.06 -17.83 0.02
CA LYS A 112 0.96 -16.48 0.55
C LYS A 112 2.07 -15.55 0.02
N TYR A 113 3.30 -16.05 -0.05
CA TYR A 113 4.43 -15.32 -0.62
C TYR A 113 4.22 -14.97 -2.10
N ASN A 114 3.83 -15.96 -2.92
CA ASN A 114 3.57 -15.73 -4.34
C ASN A 114 2.37 -14.80 -4.57
N LEU A 115 1.31 -14.95 -3.77
CA LEU A 115 0.15 -14.06 -3.81
C LEU A 115 0.55 -12.63 -3.45
N GLY A 116 1.32 -12.43 -2.39
CA GLY A 116 1.78 -11.11 -1.96
C GLY A 116 2.62 -10.41 -3.02
N LYS A 117 3.61 -11.12 -3.59
CA LYS A 117 4.44 -10.62 -4.69
C LYS A 117 3.60 -10.25 -5.90
N PHE A 118 2.70 -11.14 -6.32
CA PHE A 118 1.78 -10.89 -7.43
C PHE A 118 0.89 -9.67 -7.16
N PHE A 119 0.30 -9.59 -5.96
CA PHE A 119 -0.55 -8.48 -5.54
C PHE A 119 0.18 -7.14 -5.61
N MET A 120 1.41 -7.08 -5.10
CA MET A 120 2.17 -5.83 -5.06
C MET A 120 2.63 -5.40 -6.46
N THR A 121 3.19 -6.30 -7.25
CA THR A 121 3.65 -5.97 -8.62
C THR A 121 2.50 -5.56 -9.55
N ASN A 122 1.27 -5.96 -9.26
CA ASN A 122 0.08 -5.64 -10.08
C ASN A 122 -0.89 -4.71 -9.35
N TYR A 123 -0.45 -4.02 -8.29
CA TYR A 123 -1.33 -3.32 -7.36
C TYR A 123 -2.27 -2.31 -8.02
N SER A 124 -1.77 -1.47 -8.94
CA SER A 124 -2.57 -0.45 -9.63
C SER A 124 -3.70 -1.06 -10.48
N GLU A 125 -3.42 -2.14 -11.21
CA GLU A 125 -4.43 -2.82 -12.04
C GLU A 125 -5.47 -3.56 -11.18
N ILE A 126 -5.03 -4.17 -10.08
CA ILE A 126 -5.94 -4.82 -9.11
C ILE A 126 -6.84 -3.78 -8.45
N LEU A 127 -6.31 -2.60 -8.11
CA LEU A 127 -7.09 -1.51 -7.50
C LEU A 127 -8.23 -1.05 -8.42
N LYS A 128 -8.02 -1.02 -9.74
CA LYS A 128 -9.04 -0.64 -10.73
C LYS A 128 -10.14 -1.69 -10.91
N HIS A 129 -9.77 -2.97 -10.92
CA HIS A 129 -10.66 -4.03 -11.39
C HIS A 129 -11.16 -5.01 -10.30
N ALA A 130 -10.59 -4.98 -9.10
CA ALA A 130 -10.88 -5.93 -8.04
C ALA A 130 -10.91 -5.26 -6.65
N MET A 131 -11.72 -4.19 -6.51
CA MET A 131 -11.77 -3.41 -5.29
C MET A 131 -12.17 -4.24 -4.06
N ARG A 132 -13.08 -5.21 -4.18
CA ARG A 132 -13.49 -6.02 -3.00
C ARG A 132 -12.36 -6.95 -2.58
N PHE A 133 -11.54 -7.43 -3.51
CA PHE A 133 -10.33 -8.21 -3.25
C PHE A 133 -9.34 -7.36 -2.48
N VAL A 134 -9.05 -6.16 -2.97
CA VAL A 134 -8.15 -5.21 -2.28
C VAL A 134 -8.64 -4.96 -0.85
N GLN A 135 -9.92 -4.63 -0.66
CA GLN A 135 -10.52 -4.40 0.65
C GLN A 135 -10.37 -5.61 1.59
N LYS A 136 -10.51 -6.83 1.07
CA LYS A 136 -10.51 -8.06 1.87
C LYS A 136 -9.11 -8.59 2.19
N PHE A 137 -8.14 -8.38 1.30
CA PHE A 137 -6.84 -9.04 1.37
C PHE A 137 -5.65 -8.10 1.57
N ALA A 138 -5.71 -6.85 1.11
CA ALA A 138 -4.55 -5.97 1.10
C ALA A 138 -3.96 -5.76 2.50
N THR A 139 -4.79 -5.46 3.51
CA THR A 139 -4.32 -5.35 4.90
C THR A 139 -3.58 -6.62 5.33
N LYS A 140 -4.16 -7.81 5.07
CA LYS A 140 -3.56 -9.08 5.49
C LYS A 140 -2.24 -9.37 4.80
N ILE A 141 -2.10 -8.97 3.53
CA ILE A 141 -0.86 -9.14 2.77
C ILE A 141 0.20 -8.17 3.28
N ILE A 142 -0.16 -6.88 3.41
CA ILE A 142 0.77 -5.80 3.74
C ILE A 142 1.28 -5.91 5.18
N THR A 143 0.40 -6.27 6.12
CA THR A 143 0.79 -6.37 7.53
C THR A 143 1.41 -7.72 7.90
N ASP A 144 1.51 -8.67 6.96
CA ASP A 144 2.11 -9.97 7.26
C ASP A 144 3.64 -9.80 7.48
N PRO A 145 4.17 -10.11 8.67
CA PRO A 145 5.59 -9.92 8.96
C PRO A 145 6.54 -10.73 8.08
N ILE A 146 6.06 -11.84 7.51
CA ILE A 146 6.83 -12.70 6.59
C ILE A 146 6.93 -12.04 5.22
N LEU A 147 5.90 -11.31 4.81
CA LEU A 147 5.85 -10.61 3.52
C LEU A 147 6.45 -9.21 3.57
N ALA A 148 6.47 -8.56 4.74
CA ALA A 148 6.88 -7.17 4.87
C ALA A 148 8.24 -6.87 4.20
N THR A 149 9.27 -7.69 4.45
CA THR A 149 10.59 -7.50 3.80
C THR A 149 10.56 -7.81 2.30
N PRO A 150 10.07 -8.98 1.83
CA PRO A 150 9.95 -9.25 0.39
C PRO A 150 9.18 -8.19 -0.41
N LEU A 151 8.09 -7.66 0.16
CA LEU A 151 7.27 -6.67 -0.52
C LEU A 151 7.98 -5.33 -0.68
N VAL A 152 8.87 -4.97 0.25
CA VAL A 152 9.67 -3.76 0.16
C VAL A 152 10.86 -3.99 -0.75
N ASP A 153 11.70 -4.96 -0.41
CA ASP A 153 13.04 -5.11 -0.97
C ASP A 153 13.00 -5.72 -2.38
N GLU A 154 12.14 -6.71 -2.61
CA GLU A 154 12.08 -7.38 -3.91
C GLU A 154 11.07 -6.73 -4.87
N CYS A 155 10.01 -6.13 -4.34
CA CYS A 155 8.91 -5.62 -5.15
C CYS A 155 8.89 -4.09 -5.26
N ASN A 156 9.74 -3.36 -4.54
CA ASN A 156 9.67 -1.90 -4.39
C ASN A 156 8.25 -1.43 -4.01
N GLY A 157 7.59 -2.15 -3.11
CA GLY A 157 6.16 -1.97 -2.82
C GLY A 157 5.80 -0.56 -2.40
N LEU A 158 6.66 0.14 -1.65
CA LEU A 158 6.42 1.54 -1.27
C LEU A 158 6.43 2.48 -2.49
N SER A 159 7.36 2.28 -3.44
CA SER A 159 7.38 3.02 -4.71
C SER A 159 6.10 2.80 -5.48
N ILE A 160 5.69 1.54 -5.66
CA ILE A 160 4.45 1.20 -6.39
C ILE A 160 3.23 1.86 -5.75
N LEU A 161 3.15 1.93 -4.42
CA LEU A 161 2.07 2.60 -3.72
C LEU A 161 2.09 4.12 -3.92
N PHE A 162 3.27 4.75 -3.90
CA PHE A 162 3.42 6.17 -4.21
C PHE A 162 3.07 6.48 -5.66
N ASP A 163 3.54 5.68 -6.61
CA ASP A 163 3.23 5.82 -8.04
C ASP A 163 1.72 5.65 -8.27
N SER A 164 1.08 4.72 -7.55
CA SER A 164 -0.37 4.55 -7.60
C SER A 164 -1.12 5.76 -7.05
N LEU A 165 -0.66 6.36 -5.95
CA LEU A 165 -1.25 7.58 -5.39
C LEU A 165 -1.04 8.77 -6.33
N GLU A 166 0.15 8.88 -6.93
CA GLU A 166 0.48 9.94 -7.88
C GLU A 166 -0.43 9.86 -9.10
N HIS A 167 -0.66 8.67 -9.63
CA HIS A 167 -1.60 8.46 -10.74
C HIS A 167 -3.01 8.92 -10.37
N VAL A 168 -3.50 8.58 -9.17
CA VAL A 168 -4.83 9.02 -8.70
C VAL A 168 -4.87 10.54 -8.58
N PHE A 169 -3.85 11.17 -7.97
CA PHE A 169 -3.80 12.61 -7.81
C PHE A 169 -3.71 13.35 -9.14
N SER A 170 -2.88 12.86 -10.06
CA SER A 170 -2.75 13.42 -11.42
C SER A 170 -4.07 13.35 -12.19
N THR A 171 -4.83 12.26 -12.03
CA THR A 171 -6.16 12.11 -12.64
C THR A 171 -7.18 13.09 -12.06
N CYS A 172 -7.05 13.41 -10.77
CA CYS A 172 -7.92 14.35 -10.06
C CYS A 172 -7.46 15.81 -10.16
N ALA A 173 -6.30 16.07 -10.75
CA ALA A 173 -5.74 17.41 -10.82
C ALA A 173 -6.40 18.28 -11.92
N GLY A 174 -6.38 19.59 -11.70
CA GLY A 174 -6.66 20.62 -12.70
C GLY A 174 -5.44 20.93 -13.57
N GLU A 175 -5.60 21.89 -14.47
CA GLU A 175 -4.51 22.40 -15.34
C GLU A 175 -3.35 23.01 -14.54
N ASP A 176 -3.61 23.39 -13.30
CA ASP A 176 -2.65 23.93 -12.33
C ASP A 176 -1.92 22.83 -11.51
N ASN A 177 -2.14 21.55 -11.83
CA ASN A 177 -1.66 20.39 -11.06
C ASN A 177 -2.18 20.35 -9.61
N ILE A 178 -3.31 21.01 -9.34
CA ILE A 178 -3.95 21.06 -8.02
C ILE A 178 -5.16 20.12 -8.00
N LEU A 179 -5.33 19.37 -6.91
CA LEU A 179 -6.49 18.47 -6.75
C LEU A 179 -7.82 19.22 -6.79
N GLN A 180 -8.72 18.75 -7.65
CA GLN A 180 -10.11 19.19 -7.70
C GLN A 180 -10.98 18.26 -6.86
N VAL A 181 -11.70 18.81 -5.86
CA VAL A 181 -12.48 18.01 -4.90
C VAL A 181 -13.64 17.27 -5.58
N SER A 182 -14.22 17.87 -6.62
CA SER A 182 -15.24 17.25 -7.46
C SER A 182 -14.75 15.94 -8.08
N LYS A 183 -13.59 15.95 -8.75
CA LYS A 183 -12.96 14.74 -9.33
C LYS A 183 -12.48 13.76 -8.27
N LEU A 184 -11.98 14.25 -7.14
CA LEU A 184 -11.52 13.40 -6.04
C LEU A 184 -12.66 12.57 -5.44
N THR A 185 -13.88 13.06 -5.49
CA THR A 185 -15.06 12.34 -4.98
C THR A 185 -15.27 11.02 -5.72
N ASP A 186 -15.03 11.00 -7.03
CA ASP A 186 -15.14 9.78 -7.86
C ASP A 186 -14.04 8.75 -7.54
N TRP A 187 -12.89 9.22 -7.07
CA TRP A 187 -11.72 8.39 -6.74
C TRP A 187 -11.53 8.13 -5.25
N ASN A 188 -12.45 8.61 -4.42
CA ASN A 188 -12.38 8.61 -2.95
C ASN A 188 -11.95 7.25 -2.37
N ASN A 189 -12.63 6.18 -2.77
CA ASN A 189 -12.33 4.82 -2.31
C ASN A 189 -10.91 4.38 -2.67
N ALA A 190 -10.46 4.64 -3.90
CA ALA A 190 -9.11 4.28 -4.34
C ALA A 190 -8.07 5.10 -3.58
N THR A 191 -8.25 6.42 -3.46
CA THR A 191 -7.36 7.34 -2.75
C THR A 191 -7.11 6.88 -1.32
N PHE A 192 -8.17 6.68 -0.51
CA PHE A 192 -7.99 6.29 0.88
C PHE A 192 -7.49 4.87 1.05
N MET A 193 -7.79 3.97 0.12
CA MET A 193 -7.20 2.63 0.15
C MET A 193 -5.69 2.68 -0.06
N VAL A 194 -5.20 3.45 -1.05
CA VAL A 194 -3.76 3.63 -1.27
C VAL A 194 -3.10 4.29 -0.06
N LEU A 195 -3.66 5.40 0.45
CA LEU A 195 -3.14 6.07 1.65
C LEU A 195 -3.10 5.15 2.88
N LYS A 196 -4.15 4.35 3.09
CA LYS A 196 -4.18 3.35 4.16
C LYS A 196 -3.06 2.33 3.99
N HIS A 197 -2.82 1.84 2.78
CA HIS A 197 -1.78 0.85 2.51
C HIS A 197 -0.37 1.41 2.65
N ILE A 198 -0.13 2.64 2.20
CA ILE A 198 1.10 3.38 2.47
C ILE A 198 1.34 3.43 3.97
N ARG A 199 0.35 3.88 4.74
CA ARG A 199 0.45 3.96 6.20
C ARG A 199 0.78 2.59 6.82
N LEU A 200 0.13 1.51 6.38
CA LEU A 200 0.38 0.17 6.88
C LEU A 200 1.81 -0.32 6.57
N PHE A 201 2.31 -0.10 5.36
CA PHE A 201 3.71 -0.38 5.01
C PHE A 201 4.65 0.42 5.92
N MET A 202 4.45 1.73 6.00
CA MET A 202 5.26 2.66 6.78
C MET A 202 5.27 2.37 8.29
N SER A 203 4.23 1.71 8.81
CA SER A 203 4.14 1.34 10.24
C SER A 203 5.03 0.15 10.61
N HIS A 204 5.56 -0.59 9.62
CA HIS A 204 6.38 -1.77 9.89
C HIS A 204 7.84 -1.35 10.10
N SER A 205 8.41 -1.65 11.27
CA SER A 205 9.76 -1.22 11.68
C SER A 205 10.86 -1.54 10.66
N LYS A 206 10.75 -2.67 9.95
CA LYS A 206 11.71 -3.03 8.87
C LYS A 206 11.59 -2.13 7.63
N VAL A 207 10.40 -1.66 7.28
CA VAL A 207 10.18 -0.73 6.16
C VAL A 207 10.80 0.62 6.50
N THR A 208 10.61 1.08 7.74
CA THR A 208 11.22 2.29 8.26
C THR A 208 12.75 2.23 8.18
N LYS A 209 13.36 1.05 8.39
CA LYS A 209 14.81 0.84 8.19
C LYS A 209 15.22 0.85 6.71
N TYR A 210 14.41 0.32 5.81
CA TYR A 210 14.67 0.37 4.37
C TYR A 210 14.70 1.81 3.84
N MET A 211 13.82 2.68 4.34
CA MET A 211 13.86 4.12 4.05
C MET A 211 15.19 4.79 4.43
N LEU A 212 15.90 4.26 5.45
CA LEU A 212 17.19 4.78 5.87
C LEU A 212 18.30 4.55 4.84
N HIS A 213 18.11 3.56 3.96
CA HIS A 213 19.06 3.19 2.91
C HIS A 213 18.68 3.75 1.54
N ASP A 214 17.41 4.10 1.32
CA ASP A 214 16.97 4.71 0.07
C ASP A 214 17.35 6.20 0.01
N LYS A 215 18.23 6.55 -0.93
CA LYS A 215 18.92 7.84 -1.04
C LYS A 215 17.99 8.96 -1.56
N GLY A 216 16.95 9.30 -0.79
CA GLY A 216 16.08 10.47 -1.03
C GLY A 216 14.99 10.29 -2.09
N GLY A 217 14.83 9.11 -2.68
CA GLY A 217 13.78 8.81 -3.67
C GLY A 217 12.38 8.89 -3.07
N ILE A 218 12.13 8.11 -2.00
CA ILE A 218 10.84 8.07 -1.28
C ILE A 218 10.40 9.47 -0.82
N LEU A 219 11.28 10.24 -0.20
CA LEU A 219 10.95 11.59 0.29
C LEU A 219 10.64 12.55 -0.85
N ARG A 220 11.38 12.48 -1.96
CA ARG A 220 11.10 13.30 -3.14
C ARG A 220 9.75 12.96 -3.76
N SER A 221 9.43 11.68 -3.92
CA SER A 221 8.12 11.24 -4.40
C SER A 221 7.00 11.71 -3.47
N TRP A 222 7.23 11.64 -2.16
CA TRP A 222 6.28 12.15 -1.18
C TRP A 222 6.09 13.68 -1.24
N MET A 223 7.16 14.46 -1.40
CA MET A 223 7.05 15.92 -1.60
C MET A 223 6.28 16.28 -2.86
N LYS A 224 6.51 15.55 -3.95
CA LYS A 224 5.74 15.69 -5.19
C LYS A 224 4.26 15.37 -4.97
N LEU A 225 3.94 14.35 -4.17
CA LEU A 225 2.55 14.06 -3.80
C LEU A 225 1.92 15.18 -2.97
N LEU A 226 2.67 15.78 -2.04
CA LEU A 226 2.20 16.92 -1.26
C LEU A 226 1.92 18.15 -2.13
N SER A 227 2.69 18.39 -3.21
CA SER A 227 2.46 19.57 -4.06
C SER A 227 1.08 19.58 -4.74
N PHE A 228 0.51 18.40 -5.04
CA PHE A 228 -0.88 18.29 -5.55
C PHE A 228 -1.92 18.80 -4.54
N VAL A 229 -1.60 18.68 -3.26
CA VAL A 229 -2.48 19.03 -2.13
C VAL A 229 -2.21 20.44 -1.63
N GLN A 230 -0.98 20.96 -1.82
CA GLN A 230 -0.54 22.31 -1.42
C GLN A 230 -1.19 23.45 -2.22
N GLY A 231 -2.16 23.15 -3.08
CA GLY A 231 -2.87 24.08 -3.94
C GLY A 231 -4.27 24.52 -3.48
N MET A 232 -4.70 24.29 -2.23
CA MET A 232 -5.87 25.03 -1.71
C MET A 232 -5.52 26.52 -1.65
N ASN A 233 -5.81 27.20 -2.76
CA ASN A 233 -5.03 28.29 -3.34
C ASN A 233 -4.73 29.51 -2.41
N PRO A 234 -3.45 29.83 -2.14
CA PRO A 234 -3.04 30.99 -1.33
C PRO A 234 -3.48 32.36 -1.91
N LEU A 235 -3.49 32.52 -3.23
CA LEU A 235 -3.93 33.74 -3.91
C LEU A 235 -5.46 33.88 -3.90
N LYS A 236 -6.22 32.78 -3.85
CA LYS A 236 -7.68 32.80 -3.62
C LYS A 236 -8.03 33.10 -2.15
N ARG A 237 -7.20 32.69 -1.18
CA ARG A 237 -7.31 33.10 0.24
C ARG A 237 -7.10 34.61 0.44
N GLN A 238 -6.20 35.23 -0.33
CA GLN A 238 -5.94 36.67 -0.22
C GLN A 238 -7.00 37.54 -0.90
N LYS A 239 -7.68 37.03 -1.94
CA LYS A 239 -8.70 37.78 -2.70
C LYS A 239 -10.14 37.61 -2.19
N SER A 240 -10.38 36.82 -1.13
CA SER A 240 -11.72 36.56 -0.57
C SER A 240 -12.77 36.19 -1.63
N ILE A 241 -12.37 35.47 -2.69
CA ILE A 241 -13.31 34.97 -3.68
C ILE A 241 -13.97 33.75 -3.06
N HIS A 242 -15.24 33.91 -2.68
CA HIS A 242 -16.07 32.84 -2.16
C HIS A 242 -16.07 31.71 -3.19
N ILE A 243 -15.46 30.58 -2.84
CA ILE A 243 -15.55 29.39 -3.70
C ILE A 243 -16.97 28.88 -3.51
N GLU A 244 -17.85 29.25 -4.44
CA GLU A 244 -19.17 28.64 -4.62
C GLU A 244 -19.07 27.20 -5.17
N GLU A 245 -18.04 26.44 -4.83
CA GLU A 245 -18.24 25.00 -4.76
C GLU A 245 -18.96 24.77 -3.44
N ALA A 246 -20.29 24.92 -3.49
CA ALA A 246 -21.21 24.35 -2.51
C ALA A 246 -20.99 22.84 -2.50
N ASN A 247 -19.89 22.42 -1.87
CA ASN A 247 -19.43 21.06 -1.90
C ASN A 247 -20.18 20.33 -0.80
N THR A 248 -21.13 19.49 -1.21
CA THR A 248 -21.88 18.59 -0.33
C THR A 248 -20.98 17.63 0.47
N ASN A 249 -19.65 17.66 0.27
CA ASN A 249 -18.70 16.77 0.91
C ASN A 249 -17.48 17.46 1.55
N VAL A 250 -17.71 18.46 2.41
CA VAL A 250 -16.70 19.14 3.25
C VAL A 250 -15.78 18.16 4.01
N SER A 251 -16.27 16.94 4.29
CA SER A 251 -15.50 15.90 4.99
C SER A 251 -14.32 15.30 4.22
N LEU A 252 -14.32 15.41 2.88
CA LEU A 252 -13.37 14.71 2.02
C LEU A 252 -11.96 15.32 2.06
N PRO A 253 -11.78 16.65 1.83
CA PRO A 253 -10.49 17.30 2.03
C PRO A 253 -9.94 17.05 3.44
N PHE A 254 -10.79 17.17 4.45
CA PHE A 254 -10.43 16.96 5.85
C PHE A 254 -9.88 15.54 6.11
N SER A 255 -10.57 14.51 5.62
CA SER A 255 -10.16 13.12 5.77
C SER A 255 -8.83 12.84 5.05
N LEU A 256 -8.63 13.47 3.89
CA LEU A 256 -7.39 13.40 3.12
C LEU A 256 -6.24 14.02 3.91
N SER A 257 -6.44 15.22 4.48
CA SER A 257 -5.45 15.89 5.33
C SER A 257 -5.00 15.03 6.49
N LEU A 258 -5.95 14.44 7.20
CA LEU A 258 -5.66 13.59 8.34
C LEU A 258 -4.84 12.35 7.95
N SER A 259 -5.14 11.78 6.78
CA SER A 259 -4.42 10.60 6.27
C SER A 259 -2.99 10.94 5.86
N ILE A 260 -2.80 12.08 5.20
CA ILE A 260 -1.48 12.62 4.83
C ILE A 260 -0.66 12.93 6.08
N ALA A 261 -1.25 13.61 7.07
CA ALA A 261 -0.57 13.94 8.33
C ALA A 261 -0.06 12.69 9.07
N LYS A 262 -0.83 11.60 9.07
CA LYS A 262 -0.42 10.32 9.67
C LYS A 262 0.72 9.63 8.92
N ILE A 263 0.76 9.74 7.59
CA ILE A 263 1.88 9.21 6.81
C ILE A 263 3.11 10.09 7.03
N ASN A 264 2.93 11.41 7.03
CA ASN A 264 3.98 12.37 7.38
C ASN A 264 4.63 12.01 8.71
N SER A 265 3.87 11.87 9.80
CA SER A 265 4.46 11.54 11.11
C SER A 265 5.30 10.26 11.09
N LEU A 266 4.94 9.26 10.27
CA LEU A 266 5.72 8.03 10.12
C LEU A 266 7.00 8.25 9.31
N LEU A 267 6.94 9.04 8.23
CA LEU A 267 8.12 9.44 7.46
C LEU A 267 9.11 10.20 8.36
N VAL A 268 8.59 11.13 9.16
CA VAL A 268 9.40 11.93 10.07
C VAL A 268 10.02 11.07 11.17
N ALA A 269 9.23 10.23 11.84
CA ALA A 269 9.74 9.33 12.87
C ALA A 269 10.83 8.39 12.32
N GLY A 270 10.66 7.90 11.09
CA GLY A 270 11.69 7.11 10.41
C GLY A 270 12.97 7.89 10.14
N ALA A 271 12.85 9.14 9.68
CA ALA A 271 13.99 10.03 9.46
C ALA A 271 14.81 10.27 10.74
N PHE A 272 14.15 10.58 11.86
CA PHE A 272 14.85 10.84 13.14
C PHE A 272 15.42 9.59 13.78
N ALA A 273 14.77 8.42 13.63
CA ALA A 273 15.33 7.15 14.07
C ALA A 273 16.69 6.84 13.40
N ASN A 274 16.96 7.41 12.22
CA ASN A 274 18.26 7.30 11.56
C ASN A 274 19.35 8.07 12.29
N ILE A 275 19.04 9.32 12.69
CA ILE A 275 20.01 10.26 13.28
C ILE A 275 20.61 9.65 14.55
N ASN A 276 19.77 9.06 15.41
CA ASN A 276 20.22 8.42 16.65
C ASN A 276 21.03 7.13 16.41
N ASN A 277 20.76 6.38 15.32
CA ASN A 277 21.53 5.17 14.99
C ASN A 277 22.93 5.48 14.44
N PHE A 278 23.14 6.66 13.85
CA PHE A 278 24.49 7.12 13.46
C PHE A 278 25.35 7.48 14.68
N GLU A 279 24.75 8.00 15.75
CA GLU A 279 25.47 8.31 16.99
C GLU A 279 25.92 7.05 17.75
N ASP A 280 25.13 5.96 17.69
CA ASP A 280 25.48 4.69 18.37
C ASP A 280 26.53 3.84 17.62
N GLN A 281 26.67 3.98 16.30
CA GLN A 281 27.72 3.26 15.56
C GLN A 281 29.12 3.88 15.71
N ASP A 282 29.21 5.18 16.04
CA ASP A 282 30.50 5.86 16.22
C ASP A 282 31.07 5.69 17.65
N ASN A 283 30.31 5.16 18.60
CA ASN A 283 30.75 4.95 19.99
C ASN A 283 31.49 3.61 20.26
N VAL A 284 31.67 2.73 19.27
CA VAL A 284 32.31 1.41 19.48
C VAL A 284 33.77 1.34 19.00
N ARG A 285 34.39 2.43 18.51
CA ARG A 285 35.82 2.42 18.13
C ARG A 285 36.57 3.69 18.53
N HIS A 286 36.88 3.83 19.82
CA HIS A 286 37.99 4.69 20.23
C HIS A 286 39.33 3.96 20.03
N TRP A 287 40.20 4.47 19.15
CA TRP A 287 41.52 4.99 19.55
C TRP A 287 42.29 5.68 18.40
N LYS A 288 42.77 6.90 18.71
CA LYS A 288 44.01 7.56 18.21
C LYS A 288 43.99 8.35 16.88
N VAL A 289 43.91 9.67 17.06
CA VAL A 289 44.66 10.76 16.40
C VAL A 289 44.81 10.70 14.88
N SER A 290 44.05 11.54 14.17
CA SER A 290 44.60 12.63 13.33
C SER A 290 43.48 13.59 12.93
N ARG A 291 43.75 14.89 13.11
CA ARG A 291 42.93 16.01 12.63
C ARG A 291 42.79 15.96 11.10
N LEU A 292 41.69 16.53 10.61
CA LEU A 292 41.37 16.97 9.24
C LEU A 292 40.46 16.05 8.42
N SER A 293 39.17 16.35 8.44
CA SER A 293 38.26 16.56 7.29
C SER A 293 36.82 16.31 7.73
N GLY A 294 36.27 17.28 8.47
CA GLY A 294 34.83 17.37 8.67
C GLY A 294 34.25 18.12 7.48
N GLU A 295 33.50 17.44 6.61
CA GLU A 295 32.62 18.05 5.60
C GLU A 295 31.94 16.95 4.78
N SER A 296 31.10 16.11 5.41
CA SER A 296 30.19 15.24 4.64
C SER A 296 29.01 14.65 5.42
N SER A 297 29.02 14.68 6.76
CA SER A 297 27.93 14.13 7.59
C SER A 297 26.89 15.16 8.07
N SER A 298 27.20 16.46 8.04
CA SER A 298 26.31 17.53 8.56
C SER A 298 25.29 18.09 7.56
N ILE A 299 25.44 17.81 6.26
CA ILE A 299 24.60 18.40 5.20
C ILE A 299 23.30 17.57 4.99
N PHE A 300 23.32 16.28 5.32
CA PHE A 300 22.16 15.40 5.12
C PHE A 300 21.12 15.50 6.26
N SER A 301 21.55 15.80 7.49
CA SER A 301 20.64 15.97 8.63
C SER A 301 19.86 17.28 8.54
N SER A 302 20.49 18.38 8.10
CA SER A 302 19.84 19.70 7.98
C SER A 302 18.76 19.71 6.90
N SER A 303 19.04 19.15 5.72
CA SER A 303 18.09 19.10 4.61
C SER A 303 16.84 18.27 4.90
N LEU A 304 16.98 17.13 5.59
CA LEU A 304 15.87 16.27 5.96
C LEU A 304 14.99 16.90 7.06
N VAL A 305 15.62 17.53 8.05
CA VAL A 305 14.94 18.28 9.13
C VAL A 305 14.23 19.51 8.56
N GLN A 306 14.86 20.22 7.62
CA GLN A 306 14.27 21.37 6.95
C GLN A 306 13.08 20.97 6.07
N LEU A 307 13.20 19.91 5.27
CA LEU A 307 12.11 19.38 4.45
C LEU A 307 10.93 18.91 5.32
N THR A 308 11.23 18.28 6.45
CA THR A 308 10.25 17.86 7.45
C THR A 308 9.55 19.07 8.08
N HIS A 309 10.30 20.10 8.44
CA HIS A 309 9.77 21.35 8.98
C HIS A 309 8.87 22.06 7.97
N GLU A 310 9.30 22.16 6.71
CA GLU A 310 8.50 22.73 5.62
C GLU A 310 7.21 21.91 5.38
N CYS A 311 7.26 20.58 5.48
CA CYS A 311 6.06 19.73 5.45
C CYS A 311 5.11 20.02 6.61
N MET A 312 5.64 20.16 7.83
CA MET A 312 4.83 20.44 9.02
C MET A 312 4.22 21.85 8.97
N MET A 313 4.96 22.84 8.50
CA MET A 313 4.45 24.21 8.30
C MET A 313 3.37 24.25 7.22
N ALA A 314 3.57 23.53 6.10
CA ALA A 314 2.56 23.43 5.04
C ALA A 314 1.28 22.72 5.52
N LEU A 315 1.39 21.72 6.39
CA LEU A 315 0.24 21.10 7.05
C LEU A 315 -0.42 22.04 8.07
N GLU A 316 0.36 22.71 8.92
CA GLU A 316 -0.14 23.65 9.93
C GLU A 316 -0.91 24.80 9.27
N ASP A 317 -0.37 25.38 8.21
CA ASP A 317 -1.03 26.42 7.40
C ASP A 317 -2.27 25.92 6.63
N TRP A 318 -2.35 24.62 6.39
CA TRP A 318 -3.54 24.00 5.81
C TRP A 318 -4.64 23.79 6.86
N PHE A 319 -4.29 23.32 8.06
CA PHE A 319 -5.23 23.08 9.16
C PHE A 319 -5.73 24.36 9.84
N ARG A 320 -4.97 25.46 9.80
CA ARG A 320 -5.32 26.72 10.50
C ARG A 320 -6.54 27.44 9.93
N VAL A 321 -6.99 27.09 8.73
CA VAL A 321 -8.01 27.85 7.97
C VAL A 321 -9.43 27.32 8.17
N GLU A 322 -9.63 26.11 8.68
CA GLU A 322 -10.97 25.54 8.86
C GLU A 322 -11.20 25.05 10.29
N ASN A 323 -11.89 25.87 11.09
CA ASN A 323 -12.55 25.56 12.37
C ASN A 323 -11.71 25.63 13.68
N LYS A 324 -12.20 26.38 14.67
CA LYS A 324 -11.58 26.61 16.00
C LYS A 324 -11.36 25.33 16.82
N GLU A 325 -12.14 24.29 16.56
CA GLU A 325 -12.02 22.97 17.22
C GLU A 325 -10.70 22.25 16.87
N TRP A 326 -10.09 22.57 15.73
CA TRP A 326 -8.80 21.98 15.30
C TRP A 326 -7.59 22.54 16.02
N GLY A 327 -7.64 23.79 16.46
CA GLY A 327 -6.61 24.34 17.35
C GLY A 327 -6.45 23.50 18.62
N ILE A 328 -7.54 22.91 19.10
CA ILE A 328 -7.58 22.09 20.32
C ILE A 328 -7.07 20.66 20.04
N LEU A 329 -7.47 20.04 18.92
CA LEU A 329 -6.97 18.70 18.53
C LEU A 329 -5.49 18.71 18.13
N TRP A 330 -5.03 19.76 17.43
CA TRP A 330 -3.62 19.95 17.10
C TRP A 330 -2.78 20.23 18.35
N SER A 331 -3.30 21.03 19.28
CA SER A 331 -2.66 21.23 20.59
C SER A 331 -2.58 19.92 21.37
N ARG A 332 -3.61 19.06 21.33
CA ARG A 332 -3.56 17.72 21.92
C ARG A 332 -2.52 16.82 21.25
N PHE A 333 -2.45 16.79 19.91
CA PHE A 333 -1.45 16.02 19.17
C PHE A 333 -0.01 16.45 19.51
N ARG A 334 0.22 17.76 19.65
CA ARG A 334 1.52 18.33 20.09
C ARG A 334 1.84 17.97 21.55
N VAL A 335 0.84 17.85 22.40
CA VAL A 335 0.97 17.50 23.83
C VAL A 335 1.09 15.98 24.08
N GLU A 336 0.49 15.14 23.24
CA GLU A 336 0.61 13.67 23.33
C GLU A 336 1.95 13.17 22.78
N ASN A 337 2.57 13.93 21.88
CA ASN A 337 3.89 13.65 21.31
C ASN A 337 4.96 14.60 21.91
N LYS A 338 5.14 14.57 23.23
CA LYS A 338 6.05 15.46 23.98
C LYS A 338 7.54 15.35 23.66
N GLU A 339 7.99 14.35 22.89
CA GLU A 339 9.38 14.23 22.44
C GLU A 339 9.73 15.16 21.27
N TRP A 340 8.76 15.93 20.75
CA TRP A 340 8.90 16.72 19.53
C TRP A 340 9.20 18.20 19.75
N THR A 341 9.52 18.62 20.98
CA THR A 341 10.21 19.89 21.19
C THR A 341 11.63 19.75 20.65
N ILE A 342 11.79 19.94 19.34
CA ILE A 342 13.09 20.27 18.76
C ILE A 342 13.62 21.44 19.59
N ASN A 343 14.74 21.20 20.25
CA ASN A 343 15.43 22.19 21.05
C ASN A 343 15.87 23.30 20.09
N THR A 344 15.06 24.36 19.98
CA THR A 344 15.29 25.52 19.10
C THR A 344 16.62 26.23 19.40
N ASN A 345 17.28 25.89 20.51
CA ASN A 345 18.59 26.40 20.91
C ASN A 345 19.76 25.93 20.00
N ILE A 346 19.55 24.97 19.09
CA ILE A 346 20.60 24.62 18.10
C ILE A 346 20.78 25.73 17.05
N TYR A 347 19.77 26.61 16.86
CA TYR A 347 19.81 27.67 15.86
C TYR A 347 20.40 29.00 16.35
N GLU A 348 20.62 29.19 17.66
CA GLU A 348 21.20 30.44 18.19
C GLU A 348 22.73 30.52 18.09
N ASN A 349 23.41 29.42 17.74
CA ASN A 349 24.88 29.38 17.65
C ASN A 349 25.43 29.26 16.21
N LEU A 350 24.61 29.54 15.19
CA LEU A 350 25.00 29.44 13.77
C LEU A 350 24.82 30.75 12.98
N TRP A 351 25.00 31.90 13.64
CA TRP A 351 25.17 33.20 12.97
C TRP A 351 26.57 33.76 13.19
#